data_AF-A0AA37ULG3-F1
#
_entry.id   AF-A0AA37ULG3-F1
#
_cell.length_a   1.000
_cell.length_b   1.000
_cell.length_c   1.000
_cell.angle_alpha   90.00
_cell.angle_beta   90.00
_cell.angle_gamma   90.00
#
_symmetry.space_group_name_H-M   'P 1'
#
loop_
_entity.id
_entity.type
_entity.pdbx_description
1 polymer ?
#
loop_
_entity_poly.entity_id
_entity_poly.type
_entity_poly.pdbx_seq_one_letter_code
_entity_poly.pdbx_strand_id
1 'polypeptide(L)'
;MRPERADTLGALTAPHAARPHPADDAIERAGDGAYDLFWSLSFALTREAWLLLGGFSPDYEGYGAEDTDYAARAREHGVPLLWVGGAHAYHQWHPTQSPPVQHVDDILRNGAAFAARWGRWPMLGWLEAFERMGIVERGPDGWRRAA
;
A
#
# COMPACT_ATOMS: atom_id res chain seq x y z
N MET A 1 -8.87 -22.52 -8.64
CA MET A 1 -10.16 -22.64 -9.37
C MET A 1 -10.69 -21.23 -9.58
N ARG A 2 -11.12 -20.85 -10.78
CA ARG A 2 -11.76 -19.54 -11.00
C ARG A 2 -13.22 -19.65 -10.55
N PRO A 3 -13.71 -18.79 -9.63
CA PRO A 3 -15.11 -18.83 -9.23
C PRO A 3 -16.00 -18.38 -10.39
N GLU A 4 -17.02 -19.16 -10.72
CA GLU A 4 -17.99 -18.86 -11.79
C GLU A 4 -19.24 -18.14 -11.29
N ARG A 5 -19.43 -18.09 -9.97
CA ARG A 5 -20.59 -17.47 -9.31
C ARG A 5 -20.13 -16.58 -8.16
N ALA A 6 -20.82 -15.46 -7.97
CA ALA A 6 -20.48 -14.49 -6.91
C ALA A 6 -20.69 -15.06 -5.50
N ASP A 7 -21.66 -15.96 -5.31
CA ASP A 7 -21.98 -16.54 -4.00
C ASP A 7 -20.94 -17.55 -3.48
N THR A 8 -20.00 -17.99 -4.33
CA THR A 8 -18.88 -18.85 -3.89
C THR A 8 -17.65 -18.08 -3.46
N LEU A 9 -17.63 -16.74 -3.64
CA LEU A 9 -16.47 -15.91 -3.32
C LEU A 9 -16.13 -15.90 -1.83
N GLY A 10 -17.13 -16.01 -0.95
CA GLY A 10 -16.93 -16.02 0.51
C GLY A 10 -15.90 -17.06 0.97
N ALA A 11 -15.91 -18.25 0.36
CA ALA A 11 -14.98 -19.34 0.67
C ALA A 11 -13.53 -19.06 0.23
N LEU A 12 -13.29 -18.02 -0.58
CA LEU A 12 -11.98 -17.59 -1.05
C LEU A 12 -11.42 -16.40 -0.26
N THR A 13 -12.12 -15.93 0.76
CA THR A 13 -11.65 -14.82 1.61
C THR A 13 -10.37 -15.22 2.34
N ALA A 14 -9.28 -14.54 2.00
CA ALA A 14 -7.96 -14.77 2.58
C ALA A 14 -7.32 -13.43 2.96
N PRO A 15 -7.61 -12.88 4.16
CA PRO A 15 -7.06 -11.62 4.61
C PRO A 15 -5.54 -11.66 4.71
N HIS A 16 -4.88 -10.55 4.37
CA HIS A 16 -3.43 -10.44 4.51
C HIS A 16 -3.04 -10.40 5.99
N ALA A 17 -2.07 -11.21 6.42
CA ALA A 17 -1.69 -11.35 7.83
C ALA A 17 -1.25 -10.04 8.53
N ALA A 18 -0.78 -9.05 7.75
CA ALA A 18 -0.42 -7.73 8.27
C ALA A 18 -1.63 -6.81 8.55
N ARG A 19 -2.82 -7.10 8.01
CA ARG A 19 -4.04 -6.31 8.23
C ARG A 19 -4.96 -7.05 9.22
N PRO A 20 -5.65 -6.34 10.12
CA PRO A 20 -6.67 -6.99 10.94
C PRO A 20 -7.83 -7.47 10.06
N HIS A 21 -8.56 -8.45 10.58
CA HIS A 21 -9.78 -8.99 9.97
C HIS A 21 -10.91 -8.92 11.00
N PRO A 22 -11.53 -7.73 11.17
CA PRO A 22 -12.63 -7.55 12.12
C PRO A 22 -13.83 -8.44 11.77
N ALA A 23 -14.68 -8.71 12.76
CA ALA A 23 -15.96 -9.38 12.54
C ALA A 23 -16.87 -8.57 11.60
N ASP A 24 -17.80 -9.23 10.90
CA ASP A 24 -18.59 -8.65 9.80
C ASP A 24 -19.38 -7.37 10.16
N ASP A 25 -19.68 -7.16 11.43
CA ASP A 25 -20.42 -6.01 11.96
C ASP A 25 -19.53 -5.02 12.74
N ALA A 26 -18.21 -5.23 12.71
CA ALA A 26 -17.24 -4.44 13.44
C ALA A 26 -16.52 -3.42 12.54
N ILE A 27 -16.29 -2.23 13.12
CA ILE A 27 -15.41 -1.21 12.56
C ILE A 27 -14.30 -0.95 13.56
N GLU A 28 -13.06 -1.18 13.13
CA GLU A 28 -11.88 -0.94 13.96
C GLU A 28 -11.12 0.27 13.42
N ARG A 29 -10.85 1.24 14.31
CA ARG A 29 -9.98 2.36 13.95
C ARG A 29 -8.53 1.90 13.94
N ALA A 30 -7.83 2.16 12.85
CA ALA A 30 -6.43 1.82 12.72
C ALA A 30 -5.55 2.75 13.61
N GLY A 31 -4.49 2.21 14.19
CA GLY A 31 -3.47 3.01 14.88
C GLY A 31 -2.52 3.74 13.91
N ASP A 32 -1.71 4.66 14.42
CA ASP A 32 -0.87 5.55 13.60
C ASP A 32 0.14 4.83 12.69
N GLY A 33 0.60 3.64 13.10
CA GLY A 33 1.51 2.81 12.31
C GLY A 33 0.83 2.07 11.15
N ALA A 34 -0.50 2.01 11.12
CA ALA A 34 -1.26 1.23 10.15
C ALA A 34 -1.54 1.97 8.84
N TYR A 35 -1.26 3.27 8.76
CA TYR A 35 -1.44 4.05 7.52
C TYR A 35 -0.58 3.52 6.37
N ASP A 36 0.61 2.99 6.66
CA ASP A 36 1.48 2.35 5.67
C ASP A 36 0.88 1.03 5.10
N LEU A 37 -0.24 0.55 5.66
CA LEU A 37 -0.98 -0.64 5.23
C LEU A 37 -2.25 -0.30 4.42
N PHE A 38 -2.52 0.96 4.09
CA PHE A 38 -3.74 1.37 3.38
C PHE A 38 -3.97 0.64 2.05
N TRP A 39 -2.90 0.31 1.30
CA TRP A 39 -2.86 -0.29 -0.05
C TRP A 39 -4.22 -0.30 -0.78
N SER A 40 -4.42 0.71 -1.63
CA SER A 40 -5.70 1.34 -1.97
C SER A 40 -6.53 0.62 -3.04
N LEU A 41 -6.20 -0.63 -3.36
CA LEU A 41 -6.81 -1.37 -4.47
C LEU A 41 -8.35 -1.32 -4.48
N SER A 42 -8.99 -1.32 -3.30
CA SER A 42 -10.41 -1.02 -3.13
C SER A 42 -10.63 -0.37 -1.77
N PHE A 43 -11.23 0.83 -1.75
CA PHE A 43 -11.54 1.57 -0.54
C PHE A 43 -12.75 2.48 -0.75
N ALA A 44 -13.31 2.99 0.35
CA ALA A 44 -14.39 3.96 0.33
C ALA A 44 -14.01 5.18 1.18
N LEU A 45 -14.47 6.36 0.76
CA LEU A 45 -14.31 7.61 1.49
C LEU A 45 -15.45 8.58 1.16
N THR A 46 -15.58 9.62 1.98
CA THR A 46 -16.51 10.72 1.68
C THR A 46 -15.91 11.67 0.65
N ARG A 47 -16.78 12.42 -0.05
CA ARG A 47 -16.36 13.47 -0.98
C ARG A 47 -15.51 14.52 -0.28
N GLU A 48 -15.86 14.86 0.96
CA GLU A 48 -15.16 15.84 1.79
C GLU A 48 -13.73 15.39 2.07
N ALA A 49 -13.53 14.11 2.42
CA ALA A 49 -12.20 13.53 2.61
C ALA A 49 -11.39 13.55 1.31
N TRP A 50 -12.01 13.21 0.16
CA TRP A 50 -11.33 13.26 -1.13
C TRP A 50 -10.82 14.67 -1.46
N LEU A 51 -11.67 15.69 -1.29
CA LEU A 51 -11.33 17.08 -1.55
C LEU A 51 -10.28 17.61 -0.57
N LEU A 52 -10.39 17.26 0.72
CA LEU A 52 -9.41 17.63 1.75
C LEU A 52 -8.02 17.07 1.44
N LEU A 53 -7.95 15.81 1.02
CA LEU A 53 -6.68 15.13 0.74
C LEU A 53 -6.12 15.45 -0.65
N GLY A 54 -6.92 16.00 -1.56
CA GLY A 54 -6.46 16.41 -2.89
C GLY A 54 -6.10 15.26 -3.83
N GLY A 55 -6.65 14.06 -3.60
CA GLY A 55 -6.37 12.86 -4.40
C GLY A 55 -4.94 12.33 -4.29
N PHE A 56 -4.61 11.33 -5.11
CA PHE A 56 -3.26 10.77 -5.22
C PHE A 56 -2.29 11.76 -5.88
N SER A 57 -1.04 11.80 -5.40
CA SER A 57 -0.02 12.70 -5.98
C SER A 57 0.37 12.24 -7.38
N PRO A 58 0.37 13.11 -8.40
CA PRO A 58 0.83 12.76 -9.74
C PRO A 58 2.35 12.56 -9.82
N ASP A 59 3.10 12.92 -8.77
CA ASP A 59 4.57 12.78 -8.71
C ASP A 59 5.03 11.31 -8.60
N TYR A 60 4.10 10.38 -8.33
CA TYR A 60 4.36 8.95 -8.29
C TYR A 60 3.87 8.30 -9.59
N GLU A 61 4.81 7.97 -10.46
CA GLU A 61 4.53 7.25 -11.71
C GLU A 61 4.86 5.77 -11.55
N GLY A 62 4.25 4.90 -12.37
CA GLY A 62 4.54 3.47 -12.35
C GLY A 62 4.01 2.79 -11.08
N TYR A 63 4.89 2.17 -10.30
CA TYR A 63 4.50 1.29 -9.20
C TYR A 63 5.12 1.72 -7.85
N GLY A 64 4.25 1.90 -6.84
CA GLY A 64 4.61 2.03 -5.44
C GLY A 64 4.69 3.47 -4.90
N ALA A 65 4.62 3.57 -3.58
CA ALA A 65 4.60 4.80 -2.75
C ALA A 65 3.37 5.71 -2.86
N GLU A 66 2.60 5.68 -3.94
CA GLU A 66 1.42 6.49 -4.18
C GLU A 66 0.36 6.31 -3.08
N ASP A 67 0.09 5.05 -2.72
CA ASP A 67 -0.87 4.71 -1.67
C ASP A 67 -0.37 5.13 -0.30
N THR A 68 0.94 4.99 -0.09
CA THR A 68 1.59 5.33 1.18
C THR A 68 1.61 6.85 1.37
N ASP A 69 1.82 7.64 0.31
CA ASP A 69 1.73 9.11 0.36
C ASP A 69 0.31 9.57 0.67
N TYR A 70 -0.68 8.99 -0.01
CA TYR A 70 -2.08 9.31 0.25
C TYR A 70 -2.47 9.05 1.71
N ALA A 71 -2.07 7.89 2.25
CA ALA A 71 -2.31 7.54 3.65
C ALA A 71 -1.51 8.42 4.63
N ALA A 72 -0.26 8.75 4.32
CA ALA A 72 0.53 9.66 5.16
C ALA A 72 -0.11 11.06 5.25
N ARG A 73 -0.65 11.57 4.13
CA ARG A 73 -1.42 12.81 4.08
C ARG A 73 -2.72 12.69 4.89
N ALA A 74 -3.44 11.58 4.76
CA ALA A 74 -4.62 11.31 5.58
C ALA A 74 -4.31 11.39 7.08
N ARG A 75 -3.17 10.83 7.51
CA ARG A 75 -2.69 10.92 8.89
C ARG A 75 -2.41 12.36 9.33
N GLU A 76 -1.69 13.15 8.52
CA GLU A 76 -1.40 14.57 8.85
C GLU A 76 -2.66 15.41 9.00
N HIS A 77 -3.68 15.16 8.17
CA HIS A 77 -4.97 15.85 8.25
C HIS A 77 -5.93 15.26 9.29
N GLY A 78 -5.50 14.26 10.07
CA GLY A 78 -6.32 13.62 11.09
C GLY A 78 -7.50 12.81 10.55
N VAL A 79 -7.47 12.45 9.25
CA VAL A 79 -8.48 11.58 8.63
C VAL A 79 -8.23 10.14 9.08
N PRO A 80 -9.18 9.49 9.77
CA PRO A 80 -8.97 8.16 10.31
C PRO A 80 -8.94 7.10 9.20
N LEU A 81 -8.03 6.13 9.33
CA LEU A 81 -8.10 4.87 8.60
C LEU A 81 -8.97 3.88 9.41
N LEU A 82 -9.92 3.23 8.74
CA LEU A 82 -10.87 2.29 9.36
C LEU A 82 -10.77 0.93 8.67
N TRP A 83 -10.73 -0.13 9.47
CA TRP A 83 -10.91 -1.51 9.02
C TRP A 83 -12.38 -1.88 9.20
N VAL A 84 -13.05 -2.26 8.11
CA VAL A 84 -14.47 -2.61 8.11
C VAL A 84 -14.59 -4.11 7.88
N GLY A 85 -15.10 -4.84 8.88
CA GLY A 85 -15.36 -6.27 8.71
C GLY A 85 -16.52 -6.52 7.73
N GLY A 86 -16.54 -7.70 7.11
CA GLY A 86 -17.58 -8.11 6.15
C GLY A 86 -17.55 -7.38 4.81
N ALA A 87 -16.85 -6.25 4.69
CA ALA A 87 -16.70 -5.45 3.48
C ALA A 87 -15.63 -6.04 2.53
N HIS A 88 -15.72 -7.34 2.23
CA HIS A 88 -14.75 -8.03 1.38
C HIS A 88 -14.81 -7.55 -0.07
N ALA A 89 -13.65 -7.18 -0.62
CA ALA A 89 -13.45 -6.94 -2.03
C ALA A 89 -12.61 -8.07 -2.64
N TYR A 90 -13.06 -8.62 -3.77
CA TYR A 90 -12.37 -9.69 -4.48
C TYR A 90 -11.73 -9.13 -5.74
N HIS A 91 -10.41 -9.31 -5.87
CA HIS A 91 -9.67 -8.93 -7.06
C HIS A 91 -9.45 -10.16 -7.95
N GLN A 92 -9.62 -10.00 -9.27
CA GLN A 92 -9.29 -11.07 -10.19
C GLN A 92 -7.78 -11.34 -10.14
N TRP A 93 -7.42 -12.55 -9.72
CA TRP A 93 -6.02 -12.94 -9.63
C TRP A 93 -5.32 -12.87 -11.00
N HIS A 94 -4.08 -12.41 -10.97
CA HIS A 94 -3.11 -12.52 -12.05
C HIS A 94 -1.73 -12.84 -11.43
N PRO A 95 -0.78 -13.41 -12.21
CA PRO A 95 0.57 -13.61 -11.71
C PRO A 95 1.20 -12.31 -11.22
N THR A 96 1.88 -12.39 -10.08
CA THR A 96 2.66 -11.29 -9.48
C THR A 96 4.02 -11.83 -9.02
N GLN A 97 5.01 -10.95 -8.89
CA GLN A 97 6.31 -11.27 -8.31
C GLN A 97 6.45 -10.60 -6.94
N SER A 98 7.07 -11.29 -5.99
CA SER A 98 7.38 -10.75 -4.66
C SER A 98 8.81 -11.14 -4.26
N PRO A 99 9.73 -10.18 -4.08
CA PRO A 99 9.51 -8.74 -4.26
C PRO A 99 9.31 -8.37 -5.75
N PRO A 100 8.68 -7.22 -6.06
CA PRO A 100 8.34 -6.82 -7.42
C PRO A 100 9.56 -6.30 -8.20
N VAL A 101 10.51 -7.19 -8.51
CA VAL A 101 11.79 -6.83 -9.15
C VAL A 101 11.64 -6.12 -10.49
N GLN A 102 10.55 -6.35 -11.20
CA GLN A 102 10.24 -5.67 -12.46
C GLN A 102 9.92 -4.17 -12.28
N HIS A 103 9.66 -3.72 -11.05
CA HIS A 103 9.32 -2.34 -10.70
C HIS A 103 10.38 -1.63 -9.86
N VAL A 104 11.59 -2.19 -9.76
CA VAL A 104 12.62 -1.65 -8.87
C VAL A 104 13.00 -0.19 -9.19
N ASP A 105 13.01 0.22 -10.46
CA ASP A 105 13.31 1.61 -10.83
C ASP A 105 12.20 2.57 -10.39
N ASP A 106 10.95 2.17 -10.53
CA ASP A 106 9.80 2.94 -10.00
C ASP A 106 9.87 3.04 -8.47
N ILE A 107 10.16 1.93 -7.79
CA ILE A 107 10.27 1.87 -6.33
C ILE A 107 11.40 2.78 -5.81
N LEU A 108 12.54 2.81 -6.49
CA LEU A 108 13.65 3.71 -6.12
C LEU A 108 13.28 5.18 -6.36
N ARG A 109 12.74 5.52 -7.54
CA ARG A 109 12.33 6.90 -7.89
C ARG A 109 11.23 7.41 -6.96
N ASN A 110 10.15 6.64 -6.82
CA ASN A 110 9.02 6.97 -5.95
C ASN A 110 9.42 6.96 -4.48
N GLY A 111 10.27 6.03 -4.06
CA GLY A 111 10.81 5.98 -2.71
C GLY A 111 11.61 7.23 -2.34
N ALA A 112 12.44 7.73 -3.26
CA ALA A 112 13.19 8.97 -3.06
C ALA A 112 12.25 10.19 -2.98
N ALA A 113 11.26 10.29 -3.87
CA ALA A 113 10.26 11.36 -3.84
C ALA A 113 9.46 11.37 -2.52
N PHE A 114 9.03 10.20 -2.06
CA PHE A 114 8.39 10.04 -0.77
C PHE A 114 9.33 10.42 0.38
N ALA A 115 10.59 9.98 0.37
CA ALA A 115 11.55 10.30 1.41
C ALA A 115 11.84 11.80 1.50
N ALA A 116 11.92 12.50 0.37
CA ALA A 116 12.08 13.95 0.33
C ALA A 116 10.88 14.67 0.99
N ARG A 117 9.67 14.15 0.83
CA ARG A 117 8.45 14.75 1.40
C ARG A 117 8.25 14.41 2.88
N TRP A 118 8.56 13.18 3.27
CA TRP A 118 8.14 12.60 4.55
C TRP A 118 9.30 12.27 5.51
N GLY A 119 10.54 12.50 5.10
CA GLY A 119 11.74 12.24 5.91
C GLY A 119 12.05 10.76 6.18
N ARG A 120 11.35 9.83 5.52
CA ARG A 120 11.57 8.37 5.64
C ARG A 120 11.30 7.68 4.31
N TRP A 121 11.97 6.56 4.05
CA TRP A 121 11.68 5.75 2.87
C TRP A 121 10.45 4.84 3.07
N PRO A 122 9.56 4.69 2.07
CA PRO A 122 8.48 3.73 2.10
C PRO A 122 8.97 2.35 1.64
N MET A 123 8.11 1.32 1.69
CA MET A 123 8.37 0.01 1.08
C MET A 123 9.67 -0.69 1.54
N LEU A 124 10.10 -0.44 2.78
CA LEU A 124 11.39 -0.95 3.30
C LEU A 124 11.55 -2.46 3.15
N GLY A 125 10.49 -3.25 3.36
CA GLY A 125 10.56 -4.70 3.19
C GLY A 125 10.94 -5.15 1.77
N TRP A 126 10.51 -4.41 0.74
CA TRP A 126 10.94 -4.67 -0.64
C TRP A 126 12.36 -4.17 -0.90
N LEU A 127 12.70 -2.98 -0.43
CA LEU A 127 14.05 -2.42 -0.58
C LEU A 127 15.12 -3.32 0.07
N GLU A 128 14.87 -3.81 1.28
CA GLU A 128 15.74 -4.76 1.96
C GLU A 128 15.78 -6.12 1.25
N ALA A 129 14.69 -6.56 0.63
CA ALA A 129 14.69 -7.78 -0.18
C ALA A 129 15.54 -7.61 -1.45
N PHE A 130 15.41 -6.48 -2.14
CA PHE A 130 16.25 -6.14 -3.28
C PHE A 130 17.73 -6.03 -2.90
N GLU A 131 18.03 -5.52 -1.71
CA GLU A 131 19.39 -5.44 -1.17
C GLU A 131 20.00 -6.82 -0.95
N ARG A 132 19.27 -7.73 -0.31
CA ARG A 132 19.69 -9.12 -0.13
C ARG A 132 19.89 -9.86 -1.46
N MET A 133 19.19 -9.42 -2.52
CA MET A 133 19.34 -9.94 -3.88
C MET A 133 20.47 -9.27 -4.66
N GLY A 134 21.13 -8.24 -4.11
CA GLY A 134 22.17 -7.47 -4.80
C GLY A 134 21.66 -6.57 -5.93
N ILE A 135 20.36 -6.26 -5.96
CA ILE A 135 19.74 -5.42 -7.01
C ILE A 135 19.87 -3.93 -6.66
N VAL A 136 19.80 -3.62 -5.37
CA VAL A 136 19.95 -2.26 -4.82
C VAL A 136 20.95 -2.29 -3.67
N GLU A 137 21.46 -1.13 -3.31
CA GLU A 137 22.32 -0.96 -2.15
C GLU A 137 21.90 0.28 -1.35
N ARG A 138 22.08 0.22 -0.03
CA ARG A 138 21.87 1.35 0.86
C ARG A 138 23.08 2.28 0.85
N GLY A 139 22.82 3.57 0.75
CA GLY A 139 23.79 4.66 0.77
C GLY A 139 23.44 5.74 1.78
N PRO A 140 24.27 6.79 1.86
CA PRO A 140 24.05 7.92 2.76
C PRO A 140 22.71 8.64 2.47
N ASP A 141 22.31 8.72 1.20
CA ASP A 141 21.10 9.42 0.77
C ASP A 141 19.86 8.51 0.61
N GLY A 142 19.95 7.24 1.04
CA GLY A 142 18.89 6.25 0.93
C GLY A 142 19.25 5.07 0.05
N TRP A 143 18.39 4.71 -0.90
CA TRP A 143 18.53 3.50 -1.72
C TRP A 143 18.87 3.83 -3.16
N ARG A 144 19.74 3.05 -3.79
CA ARG A 144 20.09 3.17 -5.21
C ARG A 144 20.30 1.80 -5.86
N ARG A 145 20.29 1.73 -7.20
CA ARG A 145 20.71 0.52 -7.94
C ARG A 145 22.14 0.13 -7.55
N ALA A 146 22.37 -1.16 -7.37
CA ALA A 146 23.72 -1.70 -7.26
C ALA A 146 24.41 -1.63 -8.64
N ALA A 147 25.74 -1.44 -8.63
CA ALA A 147 26.57 -1.38 -9.83
C ALA A 147 26.84 -2.76 -10.45
#